data_AF-A0A1R4KCQ6-F1
#
_entry.id   AF-A0A1R4KCQ6-F1
#
_cell.length_a   1.000
_cell.length_b   1.000
_cell.length_c   1.000
_cell.angle_alpha   90.00
_cell.angle_beta   90.00
_cell.angle_gamma   90.00
#
_symmetry.space_group_name_H-M   'P 1'
#
loop_
_entity.id
_entity.type
_entity.pdbx_description
1 polymer ?
#
loop_
_entity_poly.entity_id
_entity_poly.type
_entity_poly.pdbx_seq_one_letter_code
_entity_poly.pdbx_strand_id
1 'polypeptide(L)'
;MQHPNNIGTKPHINVLLLAICLLILTGCRSYQTVPNSYIVKGEDNFHSIQEKLSIYMGPYAGDQMWEGHQSHLTNNPPTRRYVKLFQKLGYDKKTYAVLFTDDHDSKYGMAALINAGNGKSQNLLDLTKFQLNSADHAKWYSQTLMHHRQKIYHAIIPMYNKGVAEKYLSIIKILPEGESTKTVEKFVQQNAKTFQDYGYTLTNLKLPSCPAGVQEIYHDYVVPKSIIDNAGYYLLKVYKEEQNEQELFFYTLLGPSPVSQGAFKACPGKYKMLFTTLQGELIASENLEL
;
A
#
# COMPACT_ATOMS: atom_id res chain seq x y z
N MET A 1 13.78 -40.54 -68.16
CA MET A 1 14.36 -39.59 -67.18
C MET A 1 13.25 -39.20 -66.22
N GLN A 2 13.34 -39.63 -64.96
CA GLN A 2 12.36 -39.35 -63.91
C GLN A 2 12.62 -37.96 -63.32
N HIS A 3 11.59 -37.11 -63.25
CA HIS A 3 11.63 -35.88 -62.47
C HIS A 3 10.86 -36.08 -61.14
N PRO A 4 11.34 -35.51 -60.02
CA PRO A 4 10.82 -35.82 -58.69
C PRO A 4 9.58 -35.00 -58.34
N ASN A 5 8.68 -35.66 -57.60
CA ASN A 5 7.56 -35.03 -56.90
C ASN A 5 8.09 -34.09 -55.81
N ASN A 6 7.85 -32.79 -55.96
CA ASN A 6 8.08 -31.81 -54.91
C ASN A 6 6.80 -31.68 -54.08
N ILE A 7 6.72 -32.41 -52.97
CA ILE A 7 5.63 -32.30 -52.00
C ILE A 7 5.83 -30.98 -51.25
N GLY A 8 5.14 -29.94 -51.71
CA GLY A 8 5.07 -28.65 -51.02
C GLY A 8 4.41 -28.79 -49.65
N THR A 9 5.21 -28.88 -48.59
CA THR A 9 4.74 -28.89 -47.21
C THR A 9 4.26 -27.48 -46.81
N LYS A 10 2.96 -27.28 -47.04
CA LYS A 10 1.98 -26.44 -46.31
C LYS A 10 2.51 -25.14 -45.65
N PRO A 11 2.23 -23.95 -46.24
CA PRO A 11 2.37 -22.65 -45.53
C PRO A 11 1.45 -22.51 -44.30
N HIS A 12 0.48 -23.42 -44.13
CA HIS A 12 -0.48 -23.38 -43.01
C HIS A 12 0.12 -23.73 -41.64
N ILE A 13 1.21 -24.50 -41.59
CA ILE A 13 1.82 -24.91 -40.30
C ILE A 13 2.50 -23.72 -39.61
N ASN A 14 3.18 -22.87 -40.38
CA ASN A 14 3.87 -21.69 -39.85
C ASN A 14 2.89 -20.59 -39.40
N VAL A 15 1.75 -20.44 -40.09
CA VAL A 15 0.70 -19.48 -39.70
C VAL A 15 0.00 -19.92 -38.41
N LEU A 16 -0.24 -21.23 -38.23
CA LEU A 16 -0.83 -21.77 -37.00
C LEU A 16 0.10 -21.61 -35.79
N LEU A 17 1.41 -21.85 -35.96
CA LEU A 17 2.43 -21.64 -34.92
C LEU A 17 2.55 -20.16 -34.54
N LEU A 18 2.51 -19.25 -35.51
CA LEU A 18 2.55 -17.81 -35.26
C LEU A 18 1.29 -17.33 -34.51
N ALA A 19 0.11 -17.84 -34.88
CA ALA A 19 -1.15 -17.54 -34.19
C ALA A 19 -1.17 -18.08 -32.75
N ILE A 20 -0.62 -19.27 -32.51
CA ILE A 20 -0.45 -19.85 -31.17
C ILE A 20 0.55 -19.02 -30.35
N CYS A 21 1.68 -18.60 -30.92
CA CYS A 21 2.63 -17.71 -30.24
C CYS A 21 2.03 -16.34 -29.89
N LEU A 22 1.23 -15.74 -30.79
CA LEU A 22 0.50 -14.50 -30.52
C LEU A 22 -0.56 -14.66 -29.43
N LEU A 23 -1.27 -15.79 -29.40
CA LEU A 23 -2.23 -16.13 -28.34
C LEU A 23 -1.56 -16.35 -26.97
N ILE A 24 -0.33 -16.88 -26.95
CA ILE A 24 0.46 -17.07 -25.70
C ILE A 24 0.99 -15.73 -25.16
N LEU A 25 1.27 -14.76 -26.03
CA LEU A 25 1.75 -13.42 -25.64
C LEU A 25 0.62 -12.50 -25.16
N THR A 26 -0.63 -12.75 -25.55
CA THR A 26 -1.80 -12.03 -25.04
C THR A 26 -2.32 -12.64 -23.74
N GLY A 27 -1.70 -12.28 -22.61
CA GLY A 27 -2.51 -12.05 -21.41
C GLY A 27 -2.19 -12.84 -20.14
N CYS A 28 -0.94 -13.03 -19.77
CA CYS A 28 -0.60 -13.08 -18.34
C CYS A 28 -0.60 -11.65 -17.76
N ARG A 29 -1.77 -10.98 -17.71
CA ARG A 29 -1.89 -9.72 -16.97
C ARG A 29 -1.54 -10.02 -15.51
N SER A 30 -0.64 -9.25 -14.90
CA SER A 30 -0.42 -9.28 -13.44
C SER A 30 -1.50 -8.47 -12.75
N TYR A 31 -1.64 -8.59 -11.43
CA TYR A 31 -2.43 -7.62 -10.67
C TYR A 31 -1.77 -6.25 -10.81
N GLN A 32 -2.59 -5.23 -11.05
CA GLN A 32 -2.11 -3.86 -11.01
C GLN A 32 -1.88 -3.45 -9.55
N THR A 33 -0.86 -2.64 -9.31
CA THR A 33 -0.64 -2.02 -8.01
C THR A 33 -1.08 -0.57 -8.07
N VAL A 34 -1.56 -0.07 -6.93
CA VAL A 34 -1.95 1.33 -6.79
C VAL A 34 -0.66 2.16 -6.69
N PRO A 35 -0.41 3.08 -7.63
CA PRO A 35 0.79 3.90 -7.58
C PRO A 35 0.73 4.89 -6.42
N ASN A 36 1.88 5.45 -6.08
CA ASN A 36 1.99 6.58 -5.14
C ASN A 36 1.35 6.30 -3.77
N SER A 37 1.64 5.12 -3.21
CA SER A 37 1.24 4.76 -1.86
C SER A 37 2.49 4.63 -0.98
N TYR A 38 2.39 4.98 0.29
CA TYR A 38 3.52 5.07 1.21
C TYR A 38 3.09 4.91 2.66
N ILE A 39 4.06 4.64 3.54
CA ILE A 39 3.93 4.74 4.99
C ILE A 39 5.22 5.38 5.53
N VAL A 40 5.13 6.09 6.65
CA VAL A 40 6.27 6.78 7.28
C VAL A 40 6.60 6.12 8.61
N LYS A 41 7.89 5.81 8.84
CA LYS A 41 8.33 5.26 10.13
C LYS A 41 8.04 6.24 11.26
N GLY A 42 7.39 5.75 12.31
CA GLY A 42 6.89 6.55 13.42
C GLY A 42 5.46 7.03 13.26
N GLU A 43 4.77 6.63 12.18
CA GLU A 43 3.37 6.94 11.92
C GLU A 43 2.57 5.64 11.72
N ASP A 44 1.30 5.66 12.14
CA ASP A 44 0.46 4.47 12.24
C ASP A 44 -0.40 4.21 11.00
N ASN A 45 -0.31 5.00 9.94
CA ASN A 45 -1.18 4.96 8.76
C ASN A 45 -0.39 4.73 7.47
N PHE A 46 -0.86 3.76 6.69
CA PHE A 46 -0.50 3.63 5.29
C PHE A 46 -1.37 4.55 4.45
N HIS A 47 -0.79 5.31 3.53
CA HIS A 47 -1.47 6.27 2.68
C HIS A 47 -1.43 5.85 1.22
N SER A 48 -2.56 6.00 0.53
CA SER A 48 -2.66 5.91 -0.92
C SER A 48 -3.16 7.22 -1.49
N ILE A 49 -2.26 7.93 -2.22
CA ILE A 49 -2.57 9.23 -2.81
C ILE A 49 -3.65 9.08 -3.89
N GLN A 50 -3.48 8.09 -4.77
CA GLN A 50 -4.39 7.85 -5.90
C GLN A 50 -5.80 7.48 -5.43
N GLU A 51 -5.92 6.64 -4.41
CA GLU A 51 -7.21 6.16 -3.91
C GLU A 51 -7.82 7.07 -2.84
N LYS A 52 -7.09 8.13 -2.44
CA LYS A 52 -7.42 9.04 -1.33
C LYS A 52 -7.81 8.26 -0.08
N LEU A 53 -6.99 7.27 0.26
CA LEU A 53 -7.25 6.28 1.30
C LEU A 53 -6.12 6.29 2.32
N SER A 54 -6.47 6.22 3.61
CA SER A 54 -5.53 5.91 4.68
C SER A 54 -5.96 4.65 5.42
N ILE A 55 -5.01 3.77 5.74
CA ILE A 55 -5.26 2.54 6.48
C ILE A 55 -4.46 2.61 7.79
N TYR A 56 -5.15 2.57 8.92
CA TYR A 56 -4.50 2.50 10.23
C TYR A 56 -3.84 1.15 10.42
N MET A 57 -2.51 1.11 10.34
CA MET A 57 -1.61 -0.01 10.54
C MET A 57 -1.39 -0.34 12.02
N GLY A 58 -1.35 0.66 12.91
CA GLY A 58 -1.34 0.52 14.37
C GLY A 58 -0.46 -0.62 14.90
N PRO A 59 -1.03 -1.76 15.33
CA PRO A 59 -0.27 -2.90 15.86
C PRO A 59 0.76 -3.48 14.89
N TYR A 60 0.67 -3.16 13.59
CA TYR A 60 1.60 -3.60 12.56
C TYR A 60 2.64 -2.55 12.19
N ALA A 61 2.51 -1.28 12.60
CA ALA A 61 3.40 -0.19 12.23
C ALA A 61 4.73 -0.14 13.02
N GLY A 62 4.96 -1.09 13.94
CA GLY A 62 6.15 -1.13 14.80
C GLY A 62 7.45 -1.47 14.06
N ASP A 63 8.57 -1.48 14.80
CA ASP A 63 9.94 -1.61 14.24
C ASP A 63 10.15 -2.81 13.31
N GLN A 64 9.43 -3.91 13.52
CA GLN A 64 9.51 -5.12 12.68
C GLN A 64 9.04 -4.90 11.23
N MET A 65 8.31 -3.81 10.94
CA MET A 65 7.88 -3.42 9.60
C MET A 65 8.99 -2.71 8.80
N TRP A 66 10.10 -2.35 9.44
CA TRP A 66 11.06 -1.39 8.87
C TRP A 66 12.46 -1.96 8.74
N GLU A 67 13.08 -1.76 7.57
CA GLU A 67 14.51 -1.86 7.35
C GLU A 67 15.08 -0.45 7.17
N GLY A 68 15.64 0.10 8.26
CA GLY A 68 15.99 1.53 8.30
C GLY A 68 14.76 2.42 8.19
N HIS A 69 14.64 3.16 7.08
CA HIS A 69 13.49 4.01 6.74
C HIS A 69 12.57 3.39 5.66
N GLN A 70 12.92 2.21 5.14
CA GLN A 70 12.14 1.50 4.13
C GLN A 70 11.16 0.55 4.81
N SER A 71 9.91 0.55 4.35
CA SER A 71 8.88 -0.37 4.84
C SER A 71 8.97 -1.69 4.10
N HIS A 72 8.70 -2.79 4.79
CA HIS A 72 8.41 -4.10 4.19
C HIS A 72 7.06 -4.11 3.45
N LEU A 73 6.21 -3.09 3.65
CA LEU A 73 5.03 -2.92 2.81
C LEU A 73 5.43 -2.25 1.49
N THR A 74 5.26 -2.99 0.39
CA THR A 74 5.57 -2.50 -0.94
C THR A 74 4.32 -2.41 -1.81
N ASN A 75 4.29 -1.41 -2.69
CA ASN A 75 3.36 -1.29 -3.79
C ASN A 75 3.98 -1.76 -5.14
N ASN A 76 5.09 -2.50 -5.08
CA ASN A 76 5.65 -3.21 -6.22
C ASN A 76 4.72 -4.35 -6.69
N PRO A 77 4.83 -4.80 -7.95
CA PRO A 77 4.03 -5.90 -8.47
C PRO A 77 4.08 -7.12 -7.53
N PRO A 78 2.92 -7.70 -7.15
CA PRO A 78 2.88 -8.74 -6.14
C PRO A 78 3.65 -9.98 -6.58
N THR A 79 4.35 -10.61 -5.64
CA THR A 79 5.09 -11.85 -5.89
C THR A 79 4.16 -12.97 -6.36
N ARG A 80 4.73 -13.99 -7.03
CA ARG A 80 3.95 -15.15 -7.51
C ARG A 80 3.14 -15.83 -6.39
N ARG A 81 3.62 -15.77 -5.15
CA ARG A 81 2.93 -16.26 -3.96
C ARG A 81 1.61 -15.51 -3.73
N TYR A 82 1.66 -14.19 -3.66
CA TYR A 82 0.46 -13.36 -3.50
C TYR A 82 -0.47 -13.46 -4.70
N VAL A 83 0.05 -13.50 -5.93
CA VAL A 83 -0.77 -13.69 -7.14
C VAL A 83 -1.61 -14.98 -7.04
N LYS A 84 -1.01 -16.10 -6.64
CA LYS A 84 -1.72 -17.37 -6.45
C LYS A 84 -2.74 -17.29 -5.32
N LEU A 85 -2.37 -16.65 -4.21
CA LEU A 85 -3.27 -16.46 -3.08
C LEU A 85 -4.51 -15.63 -3.47
N PHE A 86 -4.32 -14.48 -4.14
CA PHE A 86 -5.42 -13.62 -4.57
C PHE A 86 -6.37 -14.36 -5.52
N GLN A 87 -5.82 -15.14 -6.48
CA GLN A 87 -6.63 -15.98 -7.36
C GLN A 87 -7.44 -17.02 -6.57
N LYS A 88 -6.82 -17.68 -5.57
CA LYS A 88 -7.51 -18.67 -4.73
C LYS A 88 -8.63 -18.04 -3.90
N LEU A 89 -8.44 -16.79 -3.46
CA LEU A 89 -9.43 -16.03 -2.70
C LEU A 89 -10.54 -15.44 -3.57
N GLY A 90 -10.43 -15.53 -4.90
CA GLY A 90 -11.46 -15.10 -5.86
C GLY A 90 -11.27 -13.69 -6.43
N TYR A 91 -10.13 -13.04 -6.17
CA TYR A 91 -9.83 -11.74 -6.75
C TYR A 91 -9.52 -11.88 -8.24
N ASP A 92 -10.10 -10.98 -9.05
CA ASP A 92 -9.72 -10.84 -10.45
C ASP A 92 -8.86 -9.58 -10.66
N LYS A 93 -7.95 -9.67 -11.63
CA LYS A 93 -6.91 -8.67 -11.89
C LYS A 93 -7.42 -7.41 -12.59
N LYS A 94 -8.69 -7.39 -13.03
CA LYS A 94 -9.30 -6.25 -13.71
C LYS A 94 -10.15 -5.41 -12.76
N THR A 95 -10.74 -6.05 -11.74
CA THR A 95 -11.57 -5.38 -10.73
C THR A 95 -10.74 -4.90 -9.55
N TYR A 96 -9.70 -5.63 -9.15
CA TYR A 96 -8.94 -5.33 -7.95
C TYR A 96 -7.52 -4.86 -8.23
N ALA A 97 -7.12 -3.79 -7.56
CA ALA A 97 -5.76 -3.30 -7.50
C ALA A 97 -5.17 -3.58 -6.12
N VAL A 98 -3.87 -3.86 -6.08
CA VAL A 98 -3.12 -4.11 -4.85
C VAL A 98 -2.63 -2.77 -4.30
N LEU A 99 -3.00 -2.46 -3.07
CA LEU A 99 -2.48 -1.28 -2.36
C LEU A 99 -1.06 -1.55 -1.85
N PHE A 100 -0.89 -2.69 -1.18
CA PHE A 100 0.41 -3.16 -0.75
C PHE A 100 0.44 -4.68 -0.58
N THR A 101 1.65 -5.23 -0.62
CA THR A 101 2.00 -6.55 -0.09
C THR A 101 3.21 -6.43 0.81
N ASP A 102 3.29 -7.27 1.82
CA ASP A 102 4.49 -7.47 2.62
C ASP A 102 5.53 -8.25 1.80
N ASP A 103 6.67 -7.62 1.51
CA ASP A 103 7.77 -8.19 0.72
C ASP A 103 8.90 -8.80 1.56
N HIS A 104 8.79 -8.74 2.90
CA HIS A 104 9.73 -9.42 3.77
C HIS A 104 9.67 -10.93 3.48
N ASP A 105 10.84 -11.60 3.44
CA ASP A 105 11.00 -13.01 3.06
C ASP A 105 10.45 -14.01 4.11
N SER A 106 9.41 -13.60 4.84
CA SER A 106 8.70 -14.44 5.78
C SER A 106 7.62 -15.28 5.09
N LYS A 107 7.40 -16.48 5.62
CA LYS A 107 6.22 -17.29 5.32
C LYS A 107 4.92 -16.64 5.82
N TYR A 108 4.97 -15.49 6.46
CA TYR A 108 3.82 -14.73 6.92
C TYR A 108 3.74 -13.45 6.11
N GLY A 109 2.71 -12.64 6.32
CA GLY A 109 2.63 -11.38 5.60
C GLY A 109 1.23 -10.82 5.56
N MET A 110 1.13 -9.59 5.06
CA MET A 110 -0.11 -8.87 4.88
C MET A 110 -0.23 -8.37 3.44
N ALA A 111 -1.45 -8.35 2.94
CA ALA A 111 -1.77 -7.66 1.70
C ALA A 111 -3.06 -6.87 1.86
N ALA A 112 -3.13 -5.75 1.17
CA ALA A 112 -4.34 -4.96 1.02
C ALA A 112 -4.69 -4.82 -0.46
N LEU A 113 -5.96 -5.03 -0.80
CA LEU A 113 -6.50 -4.83 -2.14
C LEU A 113 -7.72 -3.94 -2.07
N ILE A 114 -7.97 -3.23 -3.16
CA ILE A 114 -9.14 -2.36 -3.32
C ILE A 114 -9.77 -2.64 -4.68
N ASN A 115 -11.09 -2.61 -4.76
CA ASN A 115 -11.74 -2.65 -6.07
C ASN A 115 -11.53 -1.31 -6.77
N ALA A 116 -10.70 -1.32 -7.80
CA ALA A 116 -10.39 -0.16 -8.62
C ALA A 116 -11.29 -0.21 -9.87
N GLY A 117 -12.31 0.66 -9.94
CA GLY A 117 -13.04 0.83 -11.19
C GLY A 117 -14.28 1.69 -11.14
N ASN A 118 -14.67 2.14 -12.33
CA ASN A 118 -15.73 3.09 -12.56
C ASN A 118 -17.11 2.39 -12.61
N GLY A 119 -17.54 1.83 -11.48
CA GLY A 119 -18.95 1.76 -11.05
C GLY A 119 -20.05 1.13 -11.91
N LYS A 120 -19.80 0.37 -13.00
CA LYS A 120 -20.93 -0.13 -13.83
C LYS A 120 -21.04 -1.63 -14.09
N SER A 121 -20.07 -2.46 -13.71
CA SER A 121 -20.19 -3.94 -13.74
C SER A 121 -18.88 -4.52 -13.18
N GLN A 122 -18.74 -4.53 -11.86
CA GLN A 122 -17.62 -5.21 -11.22
C GLN A 122 -18.09 -6.59 -10.78
N ASN A 123 -17.36 -7.64 -11.18
CA ASN A 123 -17.49 -8.96 -10.57
C ASN A 123 -16.84 -8.87 -9.18
N LEU A 124 -17.53 -8.22 -8.25
CA LEU A 124 -17.09 -8.10 -6.88
C LEU A 124 -17.04 -9.48 -6.24
N LEU A 125 -16.23 -9.57 -5.19
CA LEU A 125 -16.05 -10.81 -4.48
C LEU A 125 -17.39 -11.31 -3.91
N ASP A 126 -17.63 -12.62 -4.05
CA ASP A 126 -18.77 -13.28 -3.46
C ASP A 126 -18.66 -13.28 -1.92
N LEU A 127 -19.42 -12.40 -1.28
CA LEU A 127 -19.43 -12.21 0.17
C LEU A 127 -20.19 -13.32 0.92
N THR A 128 -20.91 -14.21 0.24
CA THR A 128 -21.71 -15.27 0.90
C THR A 128 -20.86 -16.27 1.68
N LYS A 129 -19.57 -16.37 1.34
CA LYS A 129 -18.59 -17.24 2.02
C LYS A 129 -17.98 -16.60 3.27
N PHE A 130 -18.37 -15.37 3.58
CA PHE A 130 -17.85 -14.62 4.71
C PHE A 130 -18.89 -14.51 5.81
N GLN A 131 -18.42 -14.54 7.04
CA GLN A 131 -19.22 -14.16 8.18
C GLN A 131 -19.33 -12.64 8.22
N LEU A 132 -20.56 -12.12 8.32
CA LEU A 132 -20.78 -10.73 8.67
C LEU A 132 -20.50 -10.54 10.16
N ASN A 133 -19.56 -9.66 10.48
CA ASN A 133 -19.24 -9.25 11.83
C ASN A 133 -19.69 -7.81 12.05
N SER A 134 -20.01 -7.51 13.29
CA SER A 134 -20.28 -6.14 13.72
C SER A 134 -19.87 -5.94 15.17
N ALA A 135 -19.19 -4.83 15.43
CA ALA A 135 -18.84 -4.38 16.78
C ALA A 135 -18.72 -2.85 16.75
N ASP A 136 -19.23 -2.17 17.78
CA ASP A 136 -19.25 -0.71 17.86
C ASP A 136 -19.73 -0.08 16.55
N HIS A 137 -20.95 -0.46 16.12
CA HIS A 137 -21.65 -0.09 14.87
C HIS A 137 -20.91 -0.35 13.53
N ALA A 138 -19.61 -0.62 13.57
CA ALA A 138 -18.80 -0.97 12.42
C ALA A 138 -19.15 -2.37 11.91
N LYS A 139 -19.23 -2.51 10.58
CA LYS A 139 -19.52 -3.79 9.92
C LYS A 139 -18.39 -4.19 8.98
N TRP A 140 -18.02 -5.47 9.00
CA TRP A 140 -17.08 -6.04 8.04
C TRP A 140 -17.37 -7.52 7.81
N TYR A 141 -16.92 -8.05 6.69
CA TYR A 141 -17.04 -9.46 6.36
C TYR A 141 -15.70 -10.13 6.62
N SER A 142 -15.67 -11.29 7.25
CA SER A 142 -14.42 -12.04 7.41
C SER A 142 -14.60 -13.55 7.26
N GLN A 143 -13.53 -14.21 6.88
CA GLN A 143 -13.40 -15.66 6.96
C GLN A 143 -11.98 -16.03 7.36
N THR A 144 -11.83 -17.19 7.98
CA THR A 144 -10.52 -17.81 8.23
C THR A 144 -10.46 -19.12 7.46
N LEU A 145 -9.39 -19.32 6.69
CA LEU A 145 -9.22 -20.51 5.86
C LEU A 145 -7.78 -21.02 5.90
N MET A 146 -7.60 -22.27 5.48
CA MET A 146 -6.28 -22.89 5.36
C MET A 146 -5.86 -22.94 3.89
N HIS A 147 -4.61 -22.54 3.59
CA HIS A 147 -4.00 -22.68 2.27
C HIS A 147 -2.53 -23.10 2.42
N HIS A 148 -2.14 -24.24 1.84
CA HIS A 148 -0.79 -24.80 1.98
C HIS A 148 -0.28 -24.84 3.43
N ARG A 149 -1.14 -25.28 4.37
CA ARG A 149 -0.90 -25.30 5.83
C ARG A 149 -0.73 -23.93 6.50
N GLN A 150 -0.95 -22.85 5.77
CA GLN A 150 -0.98 -21.49 6.33
C GLN A 150 -2.40 -21.11 6.68
N LYS A 151 -2.58 -20.56 7.88
CA LYS A 151 -3.85 -19.97 8.32
C LYS A 151 -3.96 -18.56 7.75
N ILE A 152 -5.03 -18.28 7.04
CA ILE A 152 -5.26 -16.98 6.40
C ILE A 152 -6.50 -16.38 7.02
N TYR A 153 -6.35 -15.18 7.58
CA TYR A 153 -7.46 -14.31 7.91
C TYR A 153 -7.73 -13.39 6.72
N HIS A 154 -8.98 -13.36 6.28
CA HIS A 154 -9.39 -12.62 5.10
C HIS A 154 -10.61 -11.79 5.45
N ALA A 155 -10.47 -10.46 5.42
CA ALA A 155 -11.53 -9.52 5.73
C ALA A 155 -11.80 -8.56 4.58
N ILE A 156 -13.05 -8.09 4.52
CA ILE A 156 -13.55 -7.12 3.55
C ILE A 156 -14.31 -6.06 4.33
N ILE A 157 -13.84 -4.82 4.17
CA ILE A 157 -14.38 -3.64 4.83
C ILE A 157 -15.15 -2.82 3.79
N PRO A 158 -16.48 -2.71 3.91
CA PRO A 158 -17.27 -1.76 3.15
C PRO A 158 -16.85 -0.32 3.46
N MET A 159 -16.46 0.42 2.43
CA MET A 159 -16.10 1.83 2.49
C MET A 159 -17.26 2.62 1.88
N TYR A 160 -18.16 3.14 2.71
CA TYR A 160 -19.29 3.92 2.21
C TYR A 160 -18.82 5.34 1.88
N ASN A 161 -19.01 5.76 0.64
CA ASN A 161 -19.19 7.18 0.33
C ASN A 161 -20.54 7.37 -0.33
N LYS A 162 -21.27 8.41 0.08
CA LYS A 162 -22.59 8.74 -0.46
C LYS A 162 -22.50 8.91 -1.99
N GLY A 163 -23.04 7.95 -2.75
CA GLY A 163 -23.46 8.15 -4.14
C GLY A 163 -22.57 7.62 -5.27
N VAL A 164 -21.45 6.94 -5.02
CA VAL A 164 -20.60 6.39 -6.10
C VAL A 164 -20.07 5.02 -5.69
N ALA A 165 -20.43 3.98 -6.48
CA ALA A 165 -19.91 2.60 -6.51
C ALA A 165 -19.47 1.95 -5.18
N GLU A 166 -20.01 0.76 -4.87
CA GLU A 166 -19.56 -0.05 -3.72
C GLU A 166 -18.04 -0.17 -3.70
N LYS A 167 -17.37 0.44 -2.71
CA LYS A 167 -15.92 0.39 -2.52
C LYS A 167 -15.61 -0.51 -1.34
N TYR A 168 -14.67 -1.42 -1.53
CA TYR A 168 -14.27 -2.43 -0.57
C TYR A 168 -12.77 -2.40 -0.39
N LEU A 169 -12.33 -2.34 0.87
CA LEU A 169 -10.96 -2.64 1.24
C LEU A 169 -10.88 -4.09 1.70
N SER A 170 -10.05 -4.86 1.03
CA SER A 170 -9.71 -6.22 1.41
C SER A 170 -8.43 -6.25 2.20
N ILE A 171 -8.44 -6.87 3.38
CA ILE A 171 -7.27 -7.15 4.20
C ILE A 171 -7.05 -8.66 4.22
N ILE A 172 -5.85 -9.08 3.85
CA ILE A 172 -5.44 -10.48 3.90
C ILE A 172 -4.23 -10.59 4.80
N LYS A 173 -4.32 -11.38 5.88
CA LYS A 173 -3.21 -11.69 6.78
C LYS A 173 -2.91 -13.17 6.75
N ILE A 174 -1.67 -13.51 6.43
CA ILE A 174 -1.12 -14.86 6.56
C ILE A 174 -0.54 -14.98 7.97
N LEU A 175 -1.16 -15.81 8.80
CA LEU A 175 -0.85 -15.93 10.22
C LEU A 175 0.23 -17.00 10.46
N PRO A 176 1.18 -16.75 11.38
CA PRO A 176 1.96 -17.76 12.06
C PRO A 176 1.15 -18.91 12.62
N GLU A 177 1.77 -20.08 12.66
CA GLU A 177 1.18 -21.26 13.28
C GLU A 177 0.92 -21.00 14.77
N GLY A 178 -0.27 -21.37 15.23
CA GLY A 178 -0.70 -21.11 16.61
C GLY A 178 -1.19 -19.68 16.89
N GLU A 179 -1.02 -18.72 15.98
CA GLU A 179 -1.45 -17.34 16.23
C GLU A 179 -2.98 -17.18 16.15
N SER A 180 -3.50 -16.36 17.05
CA SER A 180 -4.90 -15.97 17.12
C SER A 180 -5.25 -14.92 16.06
N THR A 181 -6.51 -14.87 15.63
CA THR A 181 -7.03 -13.83 14.75
C THR A 181 -7.34 -12.52 15.48
N LYS A 182 -7.28 -12.50 16.82
CA LYS A 182 -7.69 -11.35 17.65
C LYS A 182 -7.01 -10.03 17.26
N THR A 183 -5.72 -10.04 16.99
CA THR A 183 -4.98 -8.81 16.64
C THR A 183 -5.42 -8.26 15.29
N VAL A 184 -5.53 -9.13 14.28
CA VAL A 184 -5.97 -8.71 12.94
C VAL A 184 -7.45 -8.33 12.93
N GLU A 185 -8.30 -8.99 13.72
CA GLU A 185 -9.71 -8.63 13.89
C GLU A 185 -9.87 -7.23 14.49
N LYS A 186 -9.13 -6.91 15.56
CA LYS A 186 -9.14 -5.55 16.14
C LYS A 186 -8.65 -4.49 15.15
N PHE A 187 -7.57 -4.80 14.41
CA PHE A 187 -7.07 -3.93 13.35
C PHE A 187 -8.13 -3.68 12.25
N VAL A 188 -8.83 -4.73 11.81
CA VAL A 188 -9.91 -4.62 10.82
C VAL A 188 -11.10 -3.85 11.36
N GLN A 189 -11.53 -4.14 12.59
CA GLN A 189 -12.60 -3.43 13.27
C GLN A 189 -12.31 -1.92 13.36
N GLN A 190 -11.08 -1.54 13.76
CA GLN A 190 -10.70 -0.14 13.89
C GLN A 190 -10.76 0.59 12.55
N ASN A 191 -10.24 -0.02 11.48
CA ASN A 191 -10.32 0.56 10.14
C ASN A 191 -11.78 0.64 9.64
N ALA A 192 -12.58 -0.40 9.87
CA ALA A 192 -13.99 -0.42 9.49
C ALA A 192 -14.79 0.67 10.19
N LYS A 193 -14.60 0.83 11.50
CA LYS A 193 -15.21 1.89 12.30
C LYS A 193 -14.82 3.26 11.75
N THR A 194 -13.52 3.45 11.54
CA THR A 194 -12.96 4.70 11.04
C THR A 194 -13.58 5.10 9.70
N PHE A 195 -13.67 4.18 8.74
CA PHE A 195 -14.23 4.46 7.42
C PHE A 195 -15.73 4.72 7.43
N GLN A 196 -16.46 4.08 8.34
CA GLN A 196 -17.91 4.20 8.44
C GLN A 196 -18.32 5.46 9.20
N ASP A 197 -17.49 5.93 10.14
CA ASP A 197 -17.75 7.14 10.93
C ASP A 197 -17.26 8.42 10.23
N TYR A 198 -16.04 8.37 9.69
CA TYR A 198 -15.32 9.57 9.24
C TYR A 198 -15.00 9.55 7.75
N GLY A 199 -15.28 8.45 7.06
CA GLY A 199 -14.82 8.22 5.70
C GLY A 199 -13.39 7.68 5.65
N TYR A 200 -12.91 7.39 4.44
CA TYR A 200 -11.65 6.68 4.22
C TYR A 200 -10.47 7.58 3.89
N THR A 201 -10.69 8.89 3.78
CA THR A 201 -9.63 9.88 3.60
C THR A 201 -9.34 10.51 4.95
N LEU A 202 -8.32 10.01 5.65
CA LEU A 202 -7.88 10.60 6.92
C LEU A 202 -6.41 10.93 6.87
N THR A 203 -6.10 12.21 7.02
CA THR A 203 -4.74 12.68 7.31
C THR A 203 -4.65 12.91 8.80
N ASN A 204 -4.26 11.90 9.55
CA ASN A 204 -3.97 12.02 10.98
C ASN A 204 -2.54 12.51 11.20
N LEU A 205 -2.05 13.44 10.37
CA LEU A 205 -0.77 14.08 10.65
C LEU A 205 -0.94 14.86 11.96
N LYS A 206 -0.50 14.26 13.04
CA LYS A 206 -0.44 14.91 14.33
C LYS A 206 0.67 15.95 14.25
N LEU A 207 0.30 17.22 14.18
CA LEU A 207 1.27 18.30 14.24
C LEU A 207 1.90 18.31 15.64
N PRO A 208 3.24 18.30 15.76
CA PRO A 208 3.89 18.43 17.05
C PRO A 208 3.54 19.75 17.71
N SER A 209 3.49 19.75 19.04
CA SER A 209 3.36 20.96 19.84
C SER A 209 4.52 21.04 20.82
N CYS A 210 5.06 22.23 21.02
CA CYS A 210 6.09 22.43 22.04
C CYS A 210 5.54 22.32 23.46
N PRO A 211 6.37 21.87 24.42
CA PRO A 211 6.01 21.91 25.84
C PRO A 211 5.64 23.33 26.28
N ALA A 212 4.79 23.43 27.31
CA ALA A 212 4.40 24.72 27.85
C ALA A 212 5.62 25.56 28.29
N GLY A 213 5.66 26.82 27.85
CA GLY A 213 6.76 27.75 28.16
C GLY A 213 7.95 27.67 27.20
N VAL A 214 7.96 26.76 26.23
CA VAL A 214 8.96 26.70 25.17
C VAL A 214 8.44 27.44 23.94
N GLN A 215 9.21 28.43 23.46
CA GLN A 215 8.83 29.20 22.27
C GLN A 215 9.09 28.38 21.00
N GLU A 216 8.11 28.40 20.09
CA GLU A 216 8.24 27.80 18.77
C GLU A 216 9.20 28.60 17.88
N ILE A 217 10.02 27.88 17.11
CA ILE A 217 10.94 28.39 16.12
C ILE A 217 10.38 28.07 14.74
N TYR A 218 10.36 29.05 13.85
CA TYR A 218 10.03 28.85 12.45
C TYR A 218 11.29 28.51 11.68
N HIS A 219 11.28 27.38 10.98
CA HIS A 219 12.35 26.98 10.08
C HIS A 219 11.82 26.86 8.66
N ASP A 220 12.39 27.68 7.78
CA ASP A 220 12.15 27.61 6.34
C ASP A 220 13.11 26.59 5.72
N TYR A 221 12.60 25.75 4.82
CA TYR A 221 13.40 24.78 4.06
C TYR A 221 13.24 24.98 2.56
N VAL A 222 14.31 24.68 1.83
CA VAL A 222 14.33 24.65 0.36
C VAL A 222 14.38 23.21 -0.10
N VAL A 223 13.53 22.86 -1.06
CA VAL A 223 13.50 21.51 -1.64
C VAL A 223 14.67 21.38 -2.62
N PRO A 224 15.48 20.29 -2.55
CA PRO A 224 16.57 20.05 -3.48
C PRO A 224 16.13 20.12 -4.95
N LYS A 225 16.95 20.73 -5.82
CA LYS A 225 16.67 20.81 -7.27
C LYS A 225 16.43 19.44 -7.92
N SER A 226 17.15 18.41 -7.47
CA SER A 226 16.96 17.03 -7.94
C SER A 226 15.55 16.47 -7.71
N ILE A 227 14.79 17.03 -6.77
CA ILE A 227 13.38 16.69 -6.51
C ILE A 227 12.45 17.59 -7.34
N ILE A 228 12.78 18.88 -7.46
CA ILE A 228 11.98 19.85 -8.23
C ILE A 228 11.98 19.49 -9.73
N ASP A 229 13.14 19.14 -10.26
CA ASP A 229 13.35 18.87 -11.69
C ASP A 229 12.75 17.51 -12.11
N ASN A 230 12.57 16.60 -11.16
CA ASN A 230 11.96 15.29 -11.38
C ASN A 230 10.49 15.31 -10.94
N ALA A 231 9.57 15.51 -11.90
CA ALA A 231 8.14 15.48 -11.65
C ALA A 231 7.72 14.14 -10.99
N GLY A 232 7.35 14.18 -9.71
CA GLY A 232 7.10 12.99 -8.91
C GLY A 232 6.59 13.31 -7.50
N TYR A 233 6.39 12.26 -6.71
CA TYR A 233 6.00 12.37 -5.30
C TYR A 233 7.18 11.99 -4.40
N TYR A 234 7.45 12.83 -3.42
CA TYR A 234 8.53 12.65 -2.44
C TYR A 234 8.03 13.00 -1.05
N LEU A 235 8.79 12.63 -0.03
CA LEU A 235 8.49 12.97 1.36
C LEU A 235 9.62 13.80 1.93
N LEU A 236 9.25 14.90 2.57
CA LEU A 236 10.08 15.54 3.58
C LEU A 236 9.73 14.92 4.92
N LYS A 237 10.71 14.41 5.65
CA LYS A 237 10.58 13.86 7.00
C LYS A 237 11.57 14.55 7.91
N VAL A 238 11.16 14.94 9.09
CA VAL A 238 11.99 15.59 10.10
C VAL A 238 11.91 14.75 11.35
N TYR A 239 13.06 14.31 11.85
CA TYR A 239 13.18 13.54 13.07
C TYR A 239 13.83 14.41 14.14
N LYS A 240 13.31 14.38 15.36
CA LYS A 240 13.95 14.97 16.53
C LYS A 240 14.94 13.95 17.11
N GLU A 241 16.15 14.38 17.41
CA GLU A 241 17.15 13.53 18.05
C GLU A 241 17.04 13.65 19.59
N GLU A 242 16.66 12.57 20.26
CA GLU A 242 16.60 12.50 21.72
C GLU A 242 17.33 11.25 22.22
N GLN A 243 18.41 11.42 22.99
CA GLN A 243 19.04 10.35 23.78
C GLN A 243 19.22 8.98 23.07
N ASN A 244 19.64 9.00 21.80
CA ASN A 244 19.84 7.86 20.87
C ASN A 244 18.59 7.33 20.16
N GLU A 245 17.44 7.95 20.34
CA GLU A 245 16.22 7.68 19.59
C GLU A 245 15.92 8.81 18.59
N GLN A 246 15.31 8.45 17.47
CA GLN A 246 14.83 9.40 16.47
C GLN A 246 13.31 9.35 16.44
N GLU A 247 12.67 10.38 16.97
CA GLU A 247 11.21 10.51 16.95
C GLU A 247 10.78 11.25 15.68
N LEU A 248 9.79 10.74 14.96
CA LEU A 248 9.20 11.45 13.83
C LEU A 248 8.54 12.73 14.35
N PHE A 249 9.11 13.88 13.97
CA PHE A 249 8.61 15.19 14.34
C PHE A 249 7.63 15.69 13.29
N PHE A 250 8.06 15.81 12.04
CA PHE A 250 7.22 16.37 10.99
C PHE A 250 7.38 15.56 9.71
N TYR A 251 6.32 15.45 8.91
CA TYR A 251 6.49 15.06 7.53
C TYR A 251 5.46 15.74 6.63
N THR A 252 5.80 15.87 5.36
CA THR A 252 4.88 16.34 4.34
C THR A 252 5.16 15.69 3.00
N LEU A 253 4.10 15.58 2.19
CA LEU A 253 4.17 15.13 0.81
C LEU A 253 4.59 16.29 -0.09
N LEU A 254 5.62 16.08 -0.89
CA LEU A 254 6.09 16.98 -1.93
C LEU A 254 5.61 16.42 -3.27
N GLY A 255 4.83 17.19 -4.04
CA GLY A 255 4.30 16.77 -5.35
C GLY A 255 2.77 16.58 -5.39
N PRO A 256 2.19 16.33 -6.59
CA PRO A 256 2.89 16.12 -7.85
C PRO A 256 3.35 17.42 -8.51
N SER A 257 2.79 18.56 -8.09
CA SER A 257 3.31 19.88 -8.46
C SER A 257 4.53 20.18 -7.58
N PRO A 258 5.66 20.62 -8.16
CA PRO A 258 6.88 20.82 -7.41
C PRO A 258 6.69 21.92 -6.36
N VAL A 259 6.83 21.54 -5.09
CA VAL A 259 7.00 22.45 -3.97
C VAL A 259 8.48 22.79 -3.92
N SER A 260 8.85 24.06 -4.11
CA SER A 260 10.25 24.48 -4.11
C SER A 260 10.77 24.87 -2.73
N GLN A 261 9.86 25.26 -1.83
CA GLN A 261 10.16 25.69 -0.47
C GLN A 261 8.94 25.52 0.42
N GLY A 262 9.16 25.45 1.73
CA GLY A 262 8.11 25.45 2.73
C GLY A 262 8.67 25.83 4.09
N ALA A 263 7.85 25.71 5.13
CA ALA A 263 8.26 25.98 6.48
C ALA A 263 7.59 25.01 7.44
N PHE A 264 8.23 24.77 8.58
CA PHE A 264 7.59 24.13 9.73
C PHE A 264 7.99 24.85 11.03
N LYS A 265 7.19 24.63 12.06
CA LYS A 265 7.46 25.09 13.41
C LYS A 265 8.10 23.97 14.20
N ALA A 266 9.13 24.28 14.96
CA ALA A 266 9.83 23.33 15.83
C ALA A 266 10.11 23.92 17.21
N CYS A 267 10.42 23.05 18.15
CA CYS A 267 10.97 23.47 19.43
C CYS A 267 12.48 23.57 19.31
N PRO A 268 13.17 24.23 20.25
CA PRO A 268 14.63 24.16 20.31
C PRO A 268 15.10 22.70 20.46
N GLY A 269 16.12 22.30 19.71
CA GLY A 269 16.67 20.95 19.71
C GLY A 269 17.47 20.59 18.47
N LYS A 270 17.99 19.37 18.46
CA LYS A 270 18.68 18.78 17.31
C LYS A 270 17.70 17.97 16.49
N TYR A 271 17.71 18.19 15.19
CA TYR A 271 16.82 17.55 14.25
C TYR A 271 17.59 17.01 13.04
N LYS A 272 17.04 15.98 12.42
CA LYS A 272 17.50 15.43 11.16
C LYS A 272 16.39 15.50 10.13
N MET A 273 16.61 16.31 9.10
CA MET A 273 15.70 16.49 7.98
C MET A 273 16.13 15.56 6.84
N LEU A 274 15.18 14.77 6.32
CA LEU A 274 15.39 13.77 5.26
C LEU A 274 14.40 14.04 4.12
N PHE A 275 14.91 14.08 2.90
CA PHE A 275 14.12 14.02 1.69
C PHE A 275 14.19 12.60 1.13
N THR A 276 13.05 11.91 1.01
CA THR A 276 13.01 10.52 0.55
C THR A 276 12.04 10.32 -0.59
N THR A 277 12.21 9.25 -1.36
CA THR A 277 11.12 8.69 -2.19
C THR A 277 9.97 8.21 -1.30
N LEU A 278 8.84 7.87 -1.92
CA LEU A 278 7.70 7.25 -1.22
C LEU A 278 8.04 5.88 -0.60
N GLN A 279 9.05 5.19 -1.15
CA GLN A 279 9.55 3.90 -0.69
C GLN A 279 10.61 4.03 0.43
N GLY A 280 11.03 5.26 0.76
CA GLY A 280 11.98 5.51 1.84
C GLY A 280 13.45 5.61 1.41
N GLU A 281 13.74 5.58 0.11
CA GLU A 281 15.10 5.81 -0.39
C GLU A 281 15.51 7.27 -0.14
N LEU A 282 16.69 7.47 0.45
CA LEU A 282 17.21 8.79 0.79
C LEU A 282 17.72 9.53 -0.46
N ILE A 283 17.23 10.75 -0.68
CA ILE A 283 17.69 11.65 -1.75
C ILE A 283 18.67 12.69 -1.20
N ALA A 284 18.31 13.31 -0.07
CA ALA A 284 19.12 14.33 0.59
C ALA A 284 18.82 14.34 2.09
N SER A 285 19.78 14.81 2.89
CA SER A 285 19.60 14.99 4.34
C SER A 285 20.33 16.22 4.84
N GLU A 286 19.79 16.82 5.90
CA GLU A 286 20.36 17.97 6.58
C GLU A 286 20.21 17.78 8.10
N ASN A 287 21.25 18.12 8.86
CA ASN A 287 21.16 18.17 10.32
C ASN A 287 20.89 19.62 10.71
N LEU A 288 19.91 19.82 11.59
CA LEU A 288 19.46 21.12 12.04
C LEU A 288 19.68 21.25 13.55
N GLU A 289 20.15 22.41 13.97
CA GLU A 289 20.17 22.82 15.38
C GLU A 289 19.28 24.06 15.46
N LEU A 290 18.07 23.84 15.99
CA LEU A 290 17.03 24.86 16.13
C LEU A 290 16.99 25.35 17.57
#